data_AF-A0A1G7IVQ8-F1
#
_entry.id   AF-A0A1G7IVQ8-F1
#
_cell.length_a   1.000
_cell.length_b   1.000
_cell.length_c   1.000
_cell.angle_alpha   90.00
_cell.angle_beta   90.00
_cell.angle_gamma   90.00
#
_symmetry.space_group_name_H-M   'P 1'
#
loop_
_entity.id
_entity.type
_entity.pdbx_description
1 polymer ?
#
loop_
_entity_poly.entity_id
_entity_poly.type
_entity_poly.pdbx_seq_one_letter_code
_entity_poly.pdbx_strand_id
1 'polypeptide(L)'
;MNTLQKQTATTNAANEATTAQQNLVKEFFQKDSCPEMIESLNTLIEAYLFTENLSRVTPEMREHIVNQLRVATLIAKLDASNQDFVKEIFTV
;
A
#
# COMPACT_ATOMS: atom_id res chain seq x y z
N MET A 1 8.59 -41.40 22.57
CA MET A 1 8.11 -40.01 22.45
C MET A 1 7.34 -39.67 23.71
N ASN A 2 7.88 -38.78 24.52
CA ASN A 2 7.48 -38.53 25.91
C ASN A 2 6.35 -37.49 25.91
N THR A 3 5.40 -37.61 26.83
CA THR A 3 4.22 -36.73 26.96
C THR A 3 4.56 -35.24 27.01
N LEU A 4 5.70 -34.87 27.60
CA LEU A 4 6.21 -33.48 27.60
C LEU A 4 6.62 -32.96 26.21
N GLN A 5 7.23 -33.79 25.37
CA GLN A 5 7.61 -33.40 23.99
C GLN A 5 6.38 -33.23 23.09
N LYS A 6 5.33 -34.02 23.34
CA LYS A 6 4.07 -33.89 22.61
C LYS A 6 3.35 -32.60 23.03
N GLN A 7 3.39 -32.23 24.31
CA GLN A 7 2.81 -30.99 24.81
C GLN A 7 3.50 -29.75 24.22
N THR A 8 4.84 -29.67 24.28
CA THR A 8 5.59 -28.53 23.72
C THR A 8 5.44 -28.37 22.21
N ALA A 9 5.38 -29.46 21.46
CA ALA A 9 5.08 -29.42 20.03
C ALA A 9 3.66 -28.89 19.75
N THR A 10 2.69 -29.20 20.61
CA THR A 10 1.30 -28.75 20.46
C THR A 10 1.15 -27.27 20.82
N THR A 11 1.84 -26.77 21.85
CA THR A 11 1.84 -25.33 22.19
C THR A 11 2.53 -24.48 21.14
N ASN A 12 3.63 -24.97 20.55
CA ASN A 12 4.33 -24.25 19.49
C ASN A 12 3.47 -24.14 18.22
N ALA A 13 2.81 -25.23 17.81
CA ALA A 13 1.89 -25.20 16.67
C ALA A 13 0.68 -24.29 16.92
N ALA A 14 0.15 -24.25 18.15
CA ALA A 14 -0.93 -23.33 18.51
C ALA A 14 -0.49 -21.86 18.52
N ASN A 15 0.74 -21.57 18.95
CA ASN A 15 1.31 -20.23 18.92
C ASN A 15 1.59 -19.76 17.49
N GLU A 16 2.09 -20.64 16.62
CA GLU A 16 2.29 -20.34 15.20
C GLU A 16 0.97 -20.05 14.49
N ALA A 17 -0.06 -20.86 14.74
CA ALA A 17 -1.40 -20.62 14.19
C ALA A 17 -2.00 -19.28 14.67
N THR A 18 -1.81 -18.94 15.95
CA THR A 18 -2.26 -17.67 16.51
C THR A 18 -1.51 -16.47 15.91
N THR A 19 -0.20 -16.61 15.71
CA THR A 19 0.64 -15.58 15.07
C THR A 19 0.24 -15.37 13.62
N ALA A 20 -0.04 -16.45 12.87
CA ALA A 20 -0.52 -16.37 11.50
C ALA A 20 -1.87 -15.62 11.41
N GLN A 21 -2.78 -15.90 12.33
CA GLN A 21 -4.07 -15.19 12.42
C GLN A 21 -3.90 -13.70 12.73
N GLN A 22 -3.02 -13.36 13.67
CA GLN A 22 -2.72 -11.96 14.01
C GLN A 22 -2.08 -11.21 12.83
N ASN A 23 -1.21 -11.87 12.05
CA ASN A 23 -0.62 -11.28 10.85
C ASN A 23 -1.68 -11.02 9.77
N LEU A 24 -2.61 -11.95 9.56
CA LEU A 24 -3.73 -11.76 8.63
C LEU A 24 -4.62 -10.56 9.01
N VAL A 25 -4.96 -10.45 10.29
CA VAL A 25 -5.73 -9.29 10.80
C VAL A 25 -4.94 -8.00 10.62
N LYS A 26 -3.64 -8.02 10.89
CA LYS A 26 -2.77 -6.87 10.72
C LYS A 26 -2.67 -6.42 9.27
N GLU A 27 -2.49 -7.34 8.33
CA GLU A 27 -2.49 -7.06 6.89
C GLU A 27 -3.84 -6.54 6.42
N PHE A 28 -4.95 -7.11 6.89
CA PHE A 28 -6.30 -6.67 6.53
C PHE A 28 -6.59 -5.22 6.95
N PHE A 29 -6.14 -4.81 8.14
CA PHE A 29 -6.31 -3.45 8.65
C PHE A 29 -5.14 -2.52 8.28
N GLN A 30 -4.14 -3.02 7.55
CA GLN A 30 -3.06 -2.19 7.08
C GLN A 30 -3.62 -1.18 6.07
N LYS A 31 -3.31 0.10 6.29
CA LYS A 31 -3.69 1.14 5.33
C LYS A 31 -2.87 0.97 4.05
N ASP A 32 -3.50 1.28 2.93
CA ASP A 32 -2.83 1.39 1.65
C ASP A 32 -1.59 2.27 1.78
N SER A 33 -0.48 1.82 1.20
CA SER A 33 0.73 2.60 1.12
C SER A 33 0.54 3.79 0.16
N CYS A 34 1.33 4.86 0.34
CA CYS A 34 1.31 6.01 -0.57
C CYS A 34 1.36 5.63 -2.06
N PRO A 35 2.23 4.68 -2.50
CA PRO A 35 2.23 4.20 -3.88
C PRO A 35 0.90 3.59 -4.33
N GLU A 36 0.30 2.72 -3.53
CA GLU A 36 -0.99 2.05 -3.85
C GLU A 36 -2.14 3.07 -3.94
N MET A 37 -2.15 4.07 -3.05
CA MET A 37 -3.12 5.17 -3.10
C MET A 37 -2.96 6.01 -4.37
N ILE A 38 -1.72 6.30 -4.78
CA ILE A 38 -1.44 7.08 -5.98
C ILE A 38 -1.78 6.31 -7.25
N GLU A 39 -1.49 5.02 -7.29
CA GLU A 39 -1.88 4.17 -8.41
C GLU A 39 -3.41 4.12 -8.55
N SER A 40 -4.11 3.91 -7.44
CA SER A 40 -5.58 3.95 -7.40
C SER A 40 -6.16 5.29 -7.85
N LEU A 41 -5.54 6.40 -7.45
CA LEU A 41 -5.92 7.75 -7.90
C LEU A 41 -5.65 7.97 -9.39
N ASN A 42 -4.54 7.46 -9.91
CA ASN A 42 -4.25 7.48 -11.36
C ASN A 42 -5.32 6.72 -12.13
N THR A 43 -5.64 5.49 -11.74
CA THR A 43 -6.67 4.68 -12.40
C THR A 43 -8.06 5.34 -12.33
N LEU A 44 -8.43 5.91 -11.18
CA LEU A 44 -9.71 6.60 -11.00
C LEU A 44 -9.81 7.83 -11.90
N ILE A 45 -8.74 8.63 -11.97
CA ILE A 45 -8.71 9.83 -12.80
C ILE A 45 -8.71 9.47 -14.29
N GLU A 46 -7.97 8.44 -14.71
CA GLU A 46 -8.04 7.95 -16.09
C GLU A 46 -9.47 7.50 -16.44
N ALA A 47 -10.09 6.65 -15.62
CA ALA A 47 -11.47 6.20 -15.83
C ALA A 47 -12.45 7.38 -15.88
N TYR A 48 -12.27 8.36 -14.99
CA TYR A 48 -13.08 9.58 -14.97
C TYR A 48 -12.91 10.37 -16.26
N LEU A 49 -11.67 10.68 -16.67
CA LEU A 49 -11.38 11.51 -17.84
C LEU A 49 -11.77 10.85 -19.17
N PHE A 50 -11.67 9.53 -19.29
CA PHE A 50 -12.08 8.81 -20.49
C PHE A 50 -13.58 8.48 -20.53
N THR A 51 -14.36 8.88 -19.53
CA THR A 51 -15.82 8.73 -19.57
C THR A 51 -16.44 9.75 -20.53
N GLU A 52 -17.13 9.25 -21.57
CA GLU A 52 -17.73 10.06 -22.65
C GLU A 52 -18.86 11.01 -22.18
N ASN A 53 -19.45 10.76 -21.00
CA ASN A 53 -20.61 11.50 -20.47
C ASN A 53 -20.24 12.59 -19.44
N LEU A 54 -19.01 13.11 -19.46
CA LEU A 54 -18.59 14.20 -18.58
C LEU A 54 -19.17 15.55 -19.01
N SER A 55 -20.44 15.78 -18.69
CA SER A 55 -21.14 17.05 -18.99
C SER A 55 -20.68 18.26 -18.15
N ARG A 56 -19.83 18.05 -17.13
CA ARG A 56 -19.51 19.06 -16.10
C ARG A 56 -18.03 19.36 -15.90
N VAL A 57 -17.14 18.79 -16.70
CA VAL A 57 -15.69 19.01 -16.58
C VAL A 57 -15.20 19.67 -17.85
N THR A 58 -14.75 20.91 -17.74
CA THR A 58 -14.15 21.60 -18.89
C THR A 58 -12.78 20.98 -19.23
N PRO A 59 -12.29 21.13 -20.46
CA PRO A 59 -10.96 20.67 -20.84
C PRO A 59 -9.84 21.18 -19.90
N GLU A 60 -9.94 22.41 -19.43
CA GLU A 60 -8.97 23.04 -18.52
C GLU A 60 -9.01 22.39 -17.13
N MET A 61 -10.20 22.03 -16.63
CA MET A 61 -10.34 21.29 -15.37
C MET A 61 -9.73 19.90 -15.48
N ARG A 62 -9.90 19.23 -16.63
CA ARG A 62 -9.27 17.94 -16.93
C ARG A 62 -7.75 18.04 -16.90
N GLU A 63 -7.17 19.05 -17.54
CA GLU A 63 -5.72 19.29 -17.52
C GLU A 63 -5.19 19.59 -16.11
N HIS A 64 -5.93 20.39 -15.33
CA HIS A 64 -5.56 20.70 -13.95
C HIS A 64 -5.53 19.45 -13.07
N ILE A 65 -6.54 18.58 -13.17
CA ILE A 65 -6.62 17.31 -12.41
C ILE A 65 -5.41 16.41 -12.73
N VAL A 66 -5.07 16.26 -14.01
CA VAL A 66 -3.90 15.47 -14.43
C VAL A 66 -2.60 16.05 -13.87
N ASN A 67 -2.45 17.38 -13.88
CA ASN A 67 -1.24 18.01 -13.38
C ASN A 67 -1.09 17.87 -11.86
N GLN A 68 -2.18 17.99 -11.08
CA GLN A 68 -2.13 17.74 -9.63
C GLN A 68 -1.73 16.29 -9.31
N LEU A 69 -2.24 15.34 -10.09
CA LEU A 69 -1.91 13.93 -9.93
C LEU A 69 -0.46 13.61 -10.29
N ARG A 70 0.10 14.25 -11.32
CA ARG A 70 1.53 14.17 -11.65
C ARG A 70 2.40 14.68 -10.52
N VAL A 71 2.04 15.80 -9.89
CA VAL A 71 2.75 16.36 -8.73
C VAL A 71 2.67 15.42 -7.53
N ALA A 72 1.49 14.88 -7.21
CA ALA A 72 1.33 13.90 -6.13
C ALA A 72 2.17 12.64 -6.36
N THR A 73 2.18 12.13 -7.60
CA THR A 73 2.99 10.97 -8.01
C THR A 73 4.49 11.25 -7.87
N LEU A 74 4.94 12.44 -8.27
CA LEU A 74 6.33 12.86 -8.14
C LEU A 74 6.75 12.93 -6.66
N ILE A 75 5.93 13.55 -5.81
CA ILE A 75 6.23 13.68 -4.36
C ILE A 75 6.39 12.31 -3.71
N ALA A 76 5.49 11.36 -3.99
CA ALA A 76 5.62 10.03 -3.40
C ALA A 76 6.83 9.25 -3.93
N LYS A 77 7.19 9.41 -5.20
CA LYS A 77 8.42 8.82 -5.73
C LYS A 77 9.66 9.40 -5.06
N LEU A 78 9.68 10.72 -4.82
CA LEU A 78 10.77 11.37 -4.10
C LEU A 78 10.86 10.92 -2.64
N ASP A 79 9.72 10.77 -1.95
CA ASP A 79 9.70 10.24 -0.59
C ASP A 79 10.22 8.80 -0.53
N ALA A 80 9.76 7.93 -1.44
CA ALA A 80 10.27 6.56 -1.55
C ALA A 80 11.79 6.52 -1.80
N SER A 81 12.30 7.32 -2.75
CA SER A 81 13.74 7.42 -3.01
C SER A 81 14.54 7.95 -1.81
N ASN A 82 13.98 8.89 -1.05
CA ASN A 82 14.62 9.39 0.16
C ASN A 82 14.66 8.32 1.27
N GLN A 83 13.60 7.53 1.44
CA GLN A 83 13.59 6.42 2.40
C GLN A 83 14.60 5.34 2.04
N ASP A 84 14.76 5.04 0.75
CA ASP A 84 15.74 4.07 0.27
C ASP A 84 17.18 4.57 0.48
N PHE A 85 17.46 5.85 0.22
CA PHE A 85 18.74 6.48 0.49
C PHE A 85 19.10 6.47 1.99
N VAL A 86 18.14 6.76 2.87
CA VAL A 86 18.34 6.71 4.33
C VAL A 86 18.64 5.28 4.77
N LYS A 87 17.93 4.28 4.26
CA LYS A 87 18.25 2.87 4.55
C LYS A 87 19.66 2.49 4.10
N GLU A 88 20.10 2.97 2.94
CA GLU A 88 21.44 2.69 2.42
C GLU A 88 22.54 3.31 3.30
N ILE A 89 22.32 4.51 3.84
CA ILE A 89 23.30 5.18 4.72
C ILE A 89 23.34 4.57 6.13
N PHE A 90 22.20 4.18 6.70
CA PHE A 90 22.10 3.75 8.10
C PHE A 90 22.11 2.22 8.30
N THR A 91 22.29 1.43 7.23
CA THR A 91 22.47 -0.03 7.30
C THR A 91 23.91 -0.46 7.00
N VAL A 92 24.88 0.20 7.64
CA VAL A 92 26.28 -0.27 7.79
C VAL A 92 26.60 -0.41 9.26
#